data_AF-A0A7X4DZT1-F1
#
_entry.id   AF-A0A7X4DZT1-F1
#
_cell.length_a   1.000
_cell.length_b   1.000
_cell.length_c   1.000
_cell.angle_alpha   90.00
_cell.angle_beta   90.00
_cell.angle_gamma   90.00
#
_symmetry.space_group_name_H-M   'P 1'
#
loop_
_entity.id
_entity.type
_entity.pdbx_description
1 polymer ?
#
loop_
_entity_poly.entity_id
_entity_poly.type
_entity_poly.pdbx_seq_one_letter_code
_entity_poly.pdbx_strand_id
1 'polypeptide(L)'
;MSPDANHDISFLERLLDAPGPSGFESRPARVWRDEAGAFARTWSDVVGNSYAAVRRDARPLALLAGHIDEIGLQITHADKSGLLYFGGIGGWDPQVLVGQRVRVLG
;
A
#
# COMPACT_ATOMS: atom_id res chain seq x y z
N MET A 1 -19.16 -13.90 -16.94
CA MET A 1 -18.51 -12.75 -16.26
C MET A 1 -18.19 -11.73 -17.34
N SER A 2 -18.48 -10.44 -17.08
CA SER A 2 -18.10 -9.37 -18.01
C SER A 2 -16.57 -9.38 -18.18
N PRO A 3 -16.02 -9.20 -19.40
CA PRO A 3 -14.57 -9.09 -19.61
C PRO A 3 -13.92 -8.02 -18.72
N ASP A 4 -14.67 -6.98 -18.33
CA ASP A 4 -14.20 -5.89 -17.48
C ASP A 4 -14.02 -6.29 -16.00
N ALA A 5 -14.79 -7.27 -15.50
CA ALA A 5 -14.73 -7.69 -14.09
C ALA A 5 -13.41 -8.41 -13.74
N ASN A 6 -12.77 -9.05 -14.73
CA ASN A 6 -11.47 -9.69 -14.54
C ASN A 6 -10.32 -8.68 -14.45
N HIS A 7 -10.47 -7.50 -15.05
CA HIS A 7 -9.47 -6.43 -14.98
C HIS A 7 -9.41 -5.82 -13.59
N ASP A 8 -10.58 -5.52 -13.00
CA ASP A 8 -10.69 -4.88 -11.69
C ASP A 8 -10.13 -5.75 -10.54
N ILE A 9 -10.39 -7.07 -10.57
CA ILE A 9 -9.88 -8.00 -9.56
C ILE A 9 -8.35 -8.14 -9.67
N SER A 10 -7.81 -8.25 -10.89
CA SER A 10 -6.36 -8.37 -11.10
C SER A 10 -5.58 -7.15 -10.60
N PHE A 11 -6.11 -5.94 -10.82
CA PHE A 11 -5.52 -4.74 -10.23
C PHE A 11 -5.58 -4.76 -8.71
N LEU A 12 -6.75 -5.06 -8.14
CA LEU A 12 -6.93 -5.08 -6.69
C LEU A 12 -6.00 -6.10 -6.01
N GLU A 13 -5.89 -7.31 -6.56
CA GLU A 13 -4.98 -8.34 -6.05
C GLU A 13 -3.53 -7.87 -6.07
N ARG A 14 -3.05 -7.31 -7.19
CA ARG A 14 -1.69 -6.75 -7.28
C ARG A 14 -1.45 -5.64 -6.26
N LEU A 15 -2.45 -4.80 -6.00
CA LEU A 15 -2.33 -3.71 -5.03
C LEU A 15 -2.25 -4.25 -3.60
N LEU A 16 -3.09 -5.23 -3.25
CA LEU A 16 -3.15 -5.85 -1.92
C LEU A 16 -1.94 -6.76 -1.64
N ASP A 17 -1.38 -7.41 -2.65
CA ASP A 17 -0.20 -8.28 -2.50
C ASP A 17 1.11 -7.49 -2.32
N ALA A 18 1.11 -6.22 -2.73
CA ALA A 18 2.23 -5.31 -2.62
C ALA A 18 2.30 -4.72 -1.20
N PRO A 19 3.26 -5.15 -0.36
CA PRO A 19 3.28 -4.75 1.03
C PRO A 19 3.75 -3.30 1.15
N GLY A 20 3.07 -2.51 1.97
CA GLY A 20 3.39 -1.11 2.20
C GLY A 20 2.87 -0.61 3.55
N PRO A 21 3.39 -1.14 4.67
CA PRO A 21 3.03 -0.60 5.97
C PRO A 21 3.44 0.87 6.07
N SER A 22 2.80 1.62 6.96
CA SER A 22 3.07 3.06 7.12
C SER A 22 4.58 3.33 7.25
N GLY A 23 5.11 4.24 6.43
CA GLY A 23 6.53 4.56 6.26
C GLY A 23 7.27 3.77 5.18
N PHE A 24 6.66 2.74 4.57
CA PHE A 24 7.27 1.84 3.58
C PHE A 24 6.41 1.65 2.32
N GLU A 25 5.61 2.65 1.94
CA GLU A 25 4.52 2.57 0.95
C GLU A 25 4.97 2.51 -0.51
N SER A 26 6.28 2.55 -0.78
CA SER A 26 6.82 2.68 -2.14
C SER A 26 6.35 1.63 -3.14
N ARG A 27 6.09 0.39 -2.68
CA ARG A 27 5.64 -0.74 -3.51
C ARG A 27 4.20 -0.59 -3.97
N PRO A 28 3.18 -0.51 -3.08
CA PRO A 28 1.81 -0.30 -3.53
C PRO A 28 1.64 1.05 -4.23
N ALA A 29 2.38 2.09 -3.83
CA ALA A 29 2.36 3.39 -4.52
C ALA A 29 2.79 3.29 -5.99
N ARG A 30 3.75 2.42 -6.31
CA ARG A 30 4.14 2.14 -7.70
C ARG A 30 3.02 1.41 -8.44
N VAL A 31 2.46 0.34 -7.87
CA VAL A 31 1.37 -0.43 -8.48
C VAL A 31 0.19 0.48 -8.82
N TRP A 32 -0.19 1.35 -7.89
CA TRP A 32 -1.28 2.31 -8.09
C TRP A 32 -0.95 3.33 -9.19
N ARG A 33 0.25 3.91 -9.21
CA ARG A 33 0.63 4.89 -10.24
C ARG A 33 0.74 4.27 -11.63
N ASP A 34 1.17 3.01 -11.72
CA ASP A 34 1.26 2.28 -12.98
C ASP A 34 -0.16 2.04 -13.55
N GLU A 35 -1.12 1.64 -12.71
CA GLU A 35 -2.52 1.50 -13.11
C GLU A 35 -3.13 2.86 -13.50
N ALA A 36 -2.96 3.88 -12.64
CA ALA A 36 -3.50 5.21 -12.88
C ALA A 36 -2.89 5.89 -14.12
N GLY A 37 -1.66 5.52 -14.49
CA GLY A 37 -0.97 6.01 -15.68
C GLY A 37 -1.67 5.65 -17.00
N ALA A 38 -2.54 4.63 -17.00
CA ALA A 38 -3.33 4.25 -18.17
C ALA A 38 -4.40 5.29 -18.53
N PHE A 39 -4.84 6.11 -17.59
CA PHE A 39 -5.96 7.06 -17.78
C PHE A 39 -5.69 8.49 -17.28
N ALA A 40 -4.61 8.71 -16.54
CA ALA A 40 -4.28 10.00 -15.93
C ALA A 40 -2.78 10.28 -15.99
N ARG A 41 -2.42 11.57 -15.92
CA ARG A 41 -1.03 11.95 -15.65
C ARG A 41 -0.73 11.67 -14.19
N THR A 42 0.26 10.82 -13.92
CA THR A 42 0.68 10.46 -12.56
C THR A 42 1.99 11.13 -12.16
N TRP A 43 2.16 11.39 -10.87
CA TRP A 43 3.42 11.84 -10.27
C TRP A 43 3.45 11.49 -8.79
N SER A 44 4.61 11.66 -8.15
CA SER A 44 4.76 11.56 -6.70
C SER A 44 5.34 12.84 -6.11
N ASP A 45 5.10 13.07 -4.82
CA ASP A 45 5.84 14.08 -4.06
C ASP A 45 7.11 13.48 -3.42
N VAL A 46 7.81 14.30 -2.63
CA VAL A 46 9.05 13.91 -1.94
C VAL A 46 8.82 12.97 -0.76
N VAL A 47 7.61 12.93 -0.21
CA VAL A 47 7.25 12.09 0.94
C VAL A 47 6.76 10.70 0.48
N GLY A 48 6.36 10.58 -0.80
CA GLY A 48 5.95 9.33 -1.43
C GLY A 48 4.47 9.26 -1.79
N ASN A 49 3.69 10.33 -1.55
CA ASN A 49 2.29 10.39 -1.98
C ASN A 49 2.19 10.28 -3.49
N SER A 50 1.16 9.59 -3.96
CA SER A 50 0.89 9.41 -5.39
C SER A 50 -0.30 10.24 -5.81
N TYR A 51 -0.17 10.89 -6.97
CA TYR A 51 -1.20 11.74 -7.55
C TYR A 51 -1.53 11.28 -8.96
N ALA A 52 -2.78 11.44 -9.35
CA ALA A 52 -3.27 11.23 -10.71
C ALA A 52 -4.23 12.36 -11.09
N ALA A 53 -4.03 12.97 -12.26
CA ALA A 53 -4.93 13.99 -12.78
C ALA A 53 -5.38 13.67 -14.21
N VAL A 54 -6.70 13.53 -14.40
CA VAL A 54 -7.34 13.31 -15.72
C VAL A 54 -7.53 14.63 -16.48
N ARG A 55 -7.89 15.72 -15.79
CA ARG A 55 -8.08 17.07 -16.39
C ARG A 55 -7.53 18.15 -15.45
N ARG A 56 -6.29 18.60 -15.67
CA ARG A 56 -5.59 19.55 -14.77
C ARG A 56 -6.21 20.95 -14.71
N ASP A 57 -6.88 21.37 -15.78
CA ASP A 57 -7.36 22.75 -15.94
C ASP A 57 -8.86 22.91 -15.70
N ALA A 58 -9.56 21.82 -15.40
CA ALA A 58 -10.99 21.87 -15.09
C ALA A 58 -11.23 22.61 -13.77
N ARG A 59 -12.35 23.35 -13.69
CA ARG A 59 -12.82 24.02 -12.47
C ARG A 59 -14.31 23.72 -12.28
N PRO A 60 -14.77 23.50 -11.03
CA PRO A 60 -13.99 23.44 -9.79
C PRO A 60 -13.05 22.21 -9.75
N LEU A 61 -12.01 22.27 -8.92
CA LEU A 61 -11.12 21.14 -8.69
C LEU A 61 -11.79 20.19 -7.69
N ALA A 62 -11.98 18.93 -8.08
CA ALA A 62 -12.40 17.86 -7.18
C ALA A 62 -11.21 16.95 -6.86
N LEU A 63 -11.03 16.63 -5.57
CA LEU A 63 -9.99 15.73 -5.09
C LEU A 63 -10.63 14.52 -4.42
N LEU A 64 -10.25 13.32 -4.86
CA LEU A 64 -10.51 12.08 -4.16
C LEU A 64 -9.19 11.63 -3.53
N ALA A 65 -9.20 11.43 -2.22
CA ALA A 65 -8.02 11.04 -1.44
C ALA A 65 -8.30 9.75 -0.69
N GLY A 66 -7.28 8.90 -0.62
CA GLY A 66 -7.26 7.66 0.15
C GLY A 66 -5.83 7.41 0.62
N HIS A 67 -5.70 6.73 1.74
CA HIS A 67 -4.39 6.29 2.24
C HIS A 67 -4.09 4.91 1.64
N ILE A 68 -2.84 4.69 1.25
CA ILE A 68 -2.39 3.45 0.60
C ILE A 68 -1.68 2.52 1.57
N ASP A 69 -1.29 3.05 2.72
CA ASP A 69 -0.59 2.32 3.75
C ASP A 69 -1.50 1.32 4.45
N GLU A 70 -0.88 0.28 4.97
CA GLU A 70 -1.51 -0.75 5.78
C GLU A 70 -0.92 -0.78 7.19
N ILE A 71 -1.65 -1.39 8.13
CA ILE A 71 -1.08 -1.77 9.42
C ILE A 71 0.00 -2.84 9.21
N GLY A 72 1.04 -2.82 10.04
CA GLY A 72 2.17 -3.72 9.86
C GLY A 72 2.92 -4.02 11.15
N LEU A 73 4.08 -4.66 11.01
CA LEU A 73 4.97 -5.00 12.10
C LEU A 73 6.38 -4.51 11.76
N GLN A 74 7.10 -4.01 12.77
CA GLN A 74 8.50 -3.62 12.65
C GLN A 74 9.34 -4.45 13.61
N ILE A 75 10.44 -5.03 13.12
CA ILE A 75 11.40 -5.73 13.97
C ILE A 75 12.08 -4.71 14.90
N THR A 76 12.01 -4.95 16.20
CA THR A 76 12.64 -4.11 17.22
C THR A 76 13.87 -4.76 17.84
N HIS A 77 13.91 -6.10 17.87
CA HIS A 77 15.03 -6.85 18.41
C HIS A 77 15.12 -8.22 17.74
N ALA A 78 16.34 -8.70 17.56
CA ALA A 78 16.64 -10.08 17.20
C ALA A 78 17.53 -10.65 18.30
N ASP A 79 17.10 -11.76 18.90
CA ASP A 79 17.86 -12.37 19.99
C ASP A 79 18.87 -13.40 19.50
N LYS A 80 19.66 -13.94 20.44
CA LYS A 80 20.69 -14.95 20.15
C LYS A 80 20.14 -16.32 19.80
N SER A 81 18.85 -16.57 20.06
CA SER A 81 18.18 -17.83 19.72
C SER A 81 17.55 -17.80 18.32
N GLY A 82 17.59 -16.65 17.65
CA GLY A 82 17.04 -16.46 16.31
C GLY A 82 15.58 -16.02 16.31
N LEU A 83 15.02 -15.60 17.45
CA LEU A 83 13.68 -15.05 17.53
C LEU A 83 13.67 -13.55 17.22
N LEU A 84 12.62 -13.12 16.53
CA LEU A 84 12.35 -11.72 16.19
C LEU A 84 11.25 -11.17 17.08
N TYR A 85 11.49 -9.98 17.60
CA TYR A 85 10.53 -9.22 18.39
C TYR A 85 9.98 -8.08 17.55
N PHE A 86 8.67 -7.84 17.66
CA PHE A 86 7.96 -6.89 16.81
C PHE A 86 7.32 -5.78 17.64
N GLY A 87 7.41 -4.55 17.14
CA GLY A 87 6.50 -3.46 17.45
C GLY A 87 5.43 -3.34 16.36
N GLY A 88 4.25 -2.84 16.71
CA GLY A 88 3.19 -2.55 15.73
C GLY A 88 3.47 -1.29 14.92
N ILE A 89 3.21 -1.34 13.62
CA ILE A 89 3.00 -0.16 12.78
C ILE A 89 1.49 0.05 12.68
N GLY A 90 0.99 1.18 13.16
CA GLY A 90 -0.44 1.42 13.32
C GLY A 90 -1.03 0.73 14.55
N GLY A 91 -2.36 0.65 14.60
CA GLY A 91 -3.11 0.06 15.72
C GLY A 91 -3.35 -1.43 15.53
N TRP A 92 -2.86 -2.25 16.47
CA TRP A 92 -3.09 -3.69 16.52
C TRP A 92 -3.67 -4.11 17.87
N ASP A 93 -4.59 -5.08 17.85
CA ASP A 93 -4.83 -5.95 19.01
C ASP A 93 -3.80 -7.09 18.97
N PRO A 94 -2.87 -7.19 19.93
CA PRO A 94 -1.85 -8.25 19.93
C PRO A 94 -2.43 -9.66 19.90
N GLN A 95 -3.68 -9.85 20.38
CA GLN A 95 -4.31 -11.17 20.40
C GLN A 95 -4.59 -11.71 19.00
N VAL A 96 -4.81 -10.85 18.00
CA VAL A 96 -5.10 -11.30 16.62
C VAL A 96 -3.85 -11.81 15.89
N LEU A 97 -2.65 -11.47 16.38
CA LEU A 97 -1.38 -11.85 15.75
C LEU A 97 -0.96 -13.29 16.08
N VAL A 98 -1.54 -13.90 17.13
CA VAL A 98 -1.15 -15.24 17.56
C VAL A 98 -1.46 -16.26 16.46
N GLY A 99 -0.42 -16.97 15.98
CA GLY A 99 -0.55 -17.98 14.93
C GLY A 99 -0.66 -17.43 13.50
N GLN A 100 -0.64 -16.11 13.31
CA GLN A 100 -0.64 -15.51 11.98
C GLN A 100 0.70 -15.71 11.28
N ARG A 101 0.64 -15.90 9.96
CA ARG A 101 1.84 -15.94 9.11
C ARG A 101 2.26 -14.52 8.78
N VAL A 102 3.54 -14.22 8.94
CA VAL A 102 4.12 -12.91 8.62
C VAL A 102 5.22 -13.06 7.57
N ARG A 103 5.31 -12.08 6.67
CA ARG A 103 6.40 -11.97 5.68
C ARG A 103 7.34 -10.84 6.12
N VAL A 104 8.56 -11.19 6.50
CA VAL A 104 9.62 -10.20 6.79
C VAL A 104 10.14 -9.65 5.47
N LEU A 105 10.24 -8.33 5.37
CA LEU A 105 10.74 -7.60 4.20
C LEU A 105 12.15 -7.10 4.50
N GLY A 106 13.06 -7.25 3.54
CA GLY A 106 14.44 -6.77 3.58
C GLY A 106 14.82 -6.12 2.25
#